data_AF-A0A498GEI1-F1
#
_entry.id   AF-A0A498GEI1-F1
#
_cell.length_a   1.000
_cell.length_b   1.000
_cell.length_c   1.000
_cell.angle_alpha   90.00
_cell.angle_beta   90.00
_cell.angle_gamma   90.00
#
_symmetry.space_group_name_H-M   'P 1'
#
loop_
_entity.id
_entity.type
_entity.pdbx_description
1 polymer ?
#
loop_
_entity_poly.entity_id
_entity_poly.type
_entity_poly.pdbx_seq_one_letter_code
_entity_poly.pdbx_strand_id
1 'polypeptide(L)'
;MSKTCRPSPSSGDPEWTVRQVVPRSEWDTTTEACPTCGEPVELCGPHYQVELDRERTATAGSKLTRERRLLSFCDESCATSWLDDVESR
;
A
#
# COMPACT_ATOMS: atom_id res chain seq x y z
N MET A 1 -11.30 -7.72 -30.12
CA MET A 1 -9.91 -8.16 -29.85
C MET A 1 -9.32 -7.25 -28.79
N SER A 2 -8.99 -7.82 -27.63
CA SER A 2 -8.49 -7.13 -26.44
C SER A 2 -7.09 -6.57 -26.67
N LYS A 3 -6.87 -5.27 -26.40
CA LYS A 3 -5.54 -4.70 -26.24
C LYS A 3 -5.55 -3.73 -25.05
N THR A 4 -5.55 -4.31 -23.87
CA THR A 4 -5.19 -3.59 -22.65
C THR A 4 -3.66 -3.50 -22.64
N CYS A 5 -3.10 -2.51 -23.34
CA CYS A 5 -1.69 -2.18 -23.22
C CYS A 5 -1.51 -1.33 -21.97
N ARG A 6 -1.30 -1.97 -20.81
CA ARG A 6 -0.69 -1.26 -19.68
C ARG A 6 0.79 -1.06 -20.03
N PRO A 7 1.32 0.17 -20.07
CA PRO A 7 2.75 0.36 -20.19
C PRO A 7 3.43 -0.25 -18.96
N SER A 8 4.47 -1.04 -19.21
CA SER A 8 5.36 -1.58 -18.18
C SER A 8 6.02 -0.41 -17.43
N PRO A 9 6.04 -0.39 -16.09
CA PRO A 9 6.90 0.55 -15.39
C PRO A 9 8.35 0.23 -15.72
N SER A 10 9.05 1.26 -16.18
CA SER A 10 10.45 1.25 -16.59
C SER A 10 11.38 0.78 -15.48
N SER A 11 12.54 0.30 -15.89
CA SER A 11 13.68 -0.12 -15.07
C SER A 11 14.24 1.02 -14.19
N GLY A 12 13.53 1.34 -13.12
CA GLY A 12 14.03 1.97 -11.90
C GLY A 12 13.64 1.07 -10.74
N ASP A 13 14.25 1.22 -9.57
CA ASP A 13 13.80 0.52 -8.37
C ASP A 13 12.26 0.59 -8.28
N PRO A 14 11.57 -0.55 -8.14
CA PRO A 14 10.13 -0.59 -8.31
C PRO A 14 9.48 0.23 -7.19
N GLU A 15 8.94 1.38 -7.59
CA GLU A 15 8.21 2.28 -6.71
C GLU A 15 6.96 1.58 -6.21
N TRP A 16 6.62 1.80 -4.94
CA TRP A 16 5.42 1.21 -4.34
C TRP A 16 4.19 1.80 -5.04
N THR A 17 3.38 0.93 -5.63
CA THR A 17 2.10 1.33 -6.22
C THR A 17 0.95 0.99 -5.28
N VAL A 18 -0.05 1.87 -5.23
CA VAL A 18 -1.26 1.63 -4.45
C VAL A 18 -2.12 0.61 -5.15
N ARG A 19 -2.43 -0.49 -4.46
CA ARG A 19 -3.26 -1.56 -5.02
C ARG A 19 -4.72 -1.42 -4.62
N GLN A 20 -4.99 -1.07 -3.36
CA GLN A 20 -6.34 -0.79 -2.86
C GLN A 20 -6.31 -0.09 -1.50
N VAL A 21 -7.40 0.60 -1.19
CA VAL A 21 -7.70 1.14 0.15
C VAL A 21 -8.95 0.46 0.66
N VAL A 22 -8.88 -0.12 1.85
CA VAL A 22 -9.98 -0.92 2.42
C VAL A 22 -10.22 -0.54 3.88
N PRO A 23 -11.48 -0.31 4.30
CA PRO A 23 -11.80 -0.26 5.71
C PRO A 23 -11.64 -1.65 6.33
N ARG A 24 -11.05 -1.71 7.52
CA ARG A 24 -10.78 -2.93 8.28
C ARG A 24 -11.16 -2.73 9.75
N SER A 25 -11.47 -3.85 10.39
CA SER A 25 -11.64 -3.98 11.83
C SER A 25 -11.13 -5.35 12.24
N GLU A 26 -10.74 -5.51 13.51
CA GLU A 26 -10.34 -6.80 14.09
C GLU A 26 -9.20 -7.48 13.29
N TRP A 27 -8.25 -6.70 12.77
CA TRP A 27 -7.17 -7.20 11.93
C TRP A 27 -6.04 -7.83 12.76
N ASP A 28 -5.58 -7.10 13.78
CA ASP A 28 -4.49 -7.51 14.66
C ASP A 28 -4.61 -6.80 16.02
N THR A 29 -3.98 -7.30 17.09
CA THR A 29 -4.01 -6.65 18.42
C THR A 29 -2.93 -5.59 18.60
N THR A 30 -2.08 -5.37 17.58
CA THR A 30 -0.98 -4.42 17.63
C THR A 30 -1.47 -2.99 17.33
N THR A 31 -0.67 -2.01 17.75
CA THR A 31 -0.84 -0.60 17.40
C THR A 31 0.25 -0.19 16.42
N GLU A 32 -0.14 0.48 15.35
CA GLU A 32 0.79 1.09 14.39
C GLU A 32 0.67 2.60 14.38
N ALA A 33 1.66 3.33 13.86
CA ALA A 33 1.55 4.77 13.70
C ALA A 33 0.94 5.08 12.32
N CYS A 34 -0.07 5.97 12.30
CA CYS A 34 -0.65 6.47 11.07
C CYS A 34 0.42 7.20 10.24
N PRO A 35 0.68 6.81 8.98
CA PRO A 35 1.70 7.45 8.15
C PRO A 35 1.43 8.93 7.88
N THR A 36 0.17 9.37 7.95
CA THR A 36 -0.26 10.74 7.64
C THR A 36 -0.12 11.68 8.83
N CYS A 37 -0.71 11.31 9.97
CA CYS A 37 -0.80 12.17 11.15
C CYS A 37 0.13 11.76 12.30
N GLY A 38 0.71 10.55 12.25
CA GLY A 38 1.55 9.99 13.30
C GLY A 38 0.79 9.45 14.52
N GLU A 39 -0.54 9.57 14.56
CA GLU A 39 -1.34 9.05 15.67
C GLU A 39 -1.34 7.51 15.72
N PRO A 40 -1.42 6.91 16.92
CA PRO A 40 -1.53 5.46 17.06
C PRO A 40 -2.87 4.95 16.50
N VAL A 41 -2.79 3.95 15.63
CA VAL A 41 -3.91 3.21 15.03
C VAL A 41 -3.96 1.84 15.66
N GLU A 42 -5.02 1.58 16.41
CA GLU A 42 -5.29 0.24 16.95
C GLU A 42 -5.84 -0.66 15.85
N LEU A 43 -5.08 -1.67 15.43
CA LEU A 43 -5.48 -2.56 14.33
C LEU A 43 -6.65 -3.48 14.69
N CYS A 44 -7.01 -3.54 15.98
CA CYS A 44 -8.16 -4.28 16.47
C CYS A 44 -9.45 -3.48 16.25
N GLY A 45 -9.36 -2.16 16.26
CA GLY A 45 -10.47 -1.25 16.03
C GLY A 45 -10.74 -0.98 14.55
N PRO A 46 -11.79 -0.20 14.23
CA PRO A 46 -12.02 0.31 12.89
C PRO A 46 -10.86 1.20 12.44
N HIS A 47 -10.27 0.88 11.30
CA HIS A 47 -9.18 1.62 10.68
C HIS A 47 -9.23 1.45 9.16
N TYR A 48 -8.42 2.24 8.45
CA TYR A 48 -8.25 2.10 7.01
C TYR A 48 -6.89 1.49 6.70
N GLN A 49 -6.85 0.56 5.76
CA GLN A 49 -5.62 -0.08 5.34
C GLN A 49 -5.38 0.19 3.86
N VAL A 50 -4.20 0.72 3.54
CA VAL A 50 -3.73 0.86 2.17
C VAL A 50 -2.79 -0.29 1.85
N GLU A 51 -3.15 -1.09 0.86
CA GLU A 51 -2.28 -2.14 0.34
C GLU A 51 -1.41 -1.58 -0.77
N LEU A 52 -0.09 -1.66 -0.57
CA LEU A 52 0.90 -1.33 -1.58
C LEU A 52 1.46 -2.61 -2.19
N ASP A 53 1.68 -2.60 -3.49
CA ASP A 53 2.52 -3.59 -4.15
C ASP A 53 3.61 -2.95 -4.98
N ARG A 54 4.78 -3.58 -4.96
CA ARG A 54 5.86 -3.28 -5.88
C ARG A 54 6.31 -4.57 -6.55
N GLU A 55 6.74 -4.45 -7.79
CA GLU A 55 7.49 -5.52 -8.41
C GLU A 55 8.79 -5.72 -7.62
N ARG A 56 9.33 -6.93 -7.59
CA ARG A 56 10.64 -7.19 -6.99
C ARG A 56 11.58 -7.54 -8.11
N THR A 57 12.77 -6.95 -8.12
CA THR A 57 13.83 -7.36 -9.04
C THR A 57 14.12 -8.83 -8.80
N ALA A 58 13.74 -9.67 -9.77
CA ALA A 58 13.84 -11.11 -9.63
C ALA A 58 15.32 -11.52 -9.51
N THR A 59 15.75 -11.90 -8.31
CA THR A 59 17.04 -12.55 -8.12
C THR A 59 16.95 -14.00 -8.60
N ALA A 60 17.98 -14.51 -9.29
CA ALA A 60 17.97 -15.87 -9.83
C ALA A 60 17.55 -16.91 -8.77
N GLY A 61 16.52 -17.70 -9.07
CA GLY A 61 15.94 -18.70 -8.16
C GLY A 61 14.75 -18.23 -7.31
N SER A 62 14.41 -16.95 -7.32
CA SER A 62 13.26 -16.43 -6.57
C SER A 62 11.96 -16.57 -7.37
N LYS A 63 10.99 -17.32 -6.82
CA LYS A 63 9.62 -17.41 -7.37
C LYS A 63 8.75 -16.20 -7.02
N LEU A 64 9.18 -15.39 -6.05
CA LEU A 64 8.46 -14.19 -5.62
C LEU A 64 8.90 -12.99 -6.45
N THR A 65 8.02 -12.55 -7.35
CA THR A 65 8.23 -11.40 -8.24
C THR A 65 7.57 -10.12 -7.74
N ARG A 66 6.87 -10.17 -6.59
CA ARG A 66 6.17 -9.01 -6.01
C ARG A 66 6.32 -8.96 -4.50
N GLU A 67 6.45 -7.76 -3.98
CA GLU A 67 6.39 -7.45 -2.56
C GLU A 67 5.09 -6.72 -2.25
N ARG A 68 4.53 -6.99 -1.07
CA ARG A 68 3.33 -6.33 -0.56
C ARG A 68 3.64 -5.67 0.76
N ARG A 69 3.16 -4.45 0.94
CA ARG A 69 3.24 -3.71 2.19
C ARG A 69 1.86 -3.20 2.56
N LEU A 70 1.55 -3.27 3.84
CA LEU A 70 0.30 -2.79 4.40
C LEU A 70 0.62 -1.53 5.21
N LEU A 71 -0.16 -0.49 5.03
CA LEU A 71 -0.11 0.72 5.82
C LEU A 71 -1.46 0.94 6.48
N SER A 72 -1.45 1.28 7.76
CA SER A 72 -2.64 1.42 8.59
C SER A 72 -2.88 2.89 8.93
N PHE A 73 -4.11 3.36 8.74
CA PHE A 73 -4.53 4.75 8.90
C PHE A 73 -5.71 4.81 9.86
N CYS A 74 -5.76 5.85 10.68
CA CYS A 74 -6.86 6.05 11.62
C CYS A 74 -8.21 6.21 10.94
N ASP A 75 -8.25 6.88 9.78
CA ASP A 75 -9.49 7.18 9.07
C ASP A 75 -9.28 7.33 7.55
N GLU A 76 -10.41 7.44 6.82
CA GLU A 76 -10.44 7.59 5.37
C GLU A 76 -9.72 8.85 4.88
N SER A 77 -9.84 9.95 5.62
CA SER A 77 -9.22 11.24 5.26
C SER A 77 -7.71 11.14 5.36
N CYS A 78 -7.19 10.48 6.41
CA CYS A 78 -5.76 10.22 6.52
C CYS A 78 -5.25 9.33 5.39
N ALA A 79 -5.97 8.26 5.04
CA ALA A 79 -5.61 7.40 3.91
C ALA A 79 -5.63 8.19 2.58
N THR A 80 -6.68 8.98 2.34
CA THR A 80 -6.84 9.75 1.09
C THR A 80 -5.80 10.86 0.97
N SER A 81 -5.50 11.58 2.06
CA SER A 81 -4.46 12.61 2.07
C SER A 81 -3.07 12.02 1.79
N TRP A 82 -2.81 10.79 2.25
CA TRP A 82 -1.57 10.10 1.93
C TRP A 82 -1.51 9.67 0.46
N LEU A 83 -2.63 9.23 -0.11
CA LEU A 83 -2.72 8.91 -1.54
C LEU A 83 -2.42 10.13 -2.41
N ASP A 84 -3.00 11.29 -2.09
CA ASP A 84 -2.79 12.53 -2.84
C ASP A 84 -1.30 12.98 -2.80
N ASP A 85 -0.63 12.84 -1.65
CA ASP A 85 0.81 13.07 -1.53
C ASP A 85 1.61 12.12 -2.41
N VAL A 86 1.27 10.83 -2.41
CA VAL A 86 1.98 9.80 -3.19
C VAL A 86 1.75 9.96 -4.70
N GLU A 87 0.57 10.39 -5.13
CA GLU A 87 0.28 10.68 -6.54
C GLU A 87 0.96 11.96 -7.04
N SER A 88 1.28 12.90 -6.15
CA SER A 88 2.03 14.13 -6.47
C SER A 88 3.55 13.95 -6.55
N ARG A 89 4.08 12.79 -6.18
CA ARG A 89 5.52 12.51 -6.14
C ARG A 89 6.02 11.84 -7.42
#